data_AF-A0A4Z2I652-F1
#
_entry.id   AF-A0A4Z2I652-F1
#
_cell.length_a   1.000
_cell.length_b   1.000
_cell.length_c   1.000
_cell.angle_alpha   90.00
_cell.angle_beta   90.00
_cell.angle_gamma   90.00
#
_symmetry.space_group_name_H-M   'P 1'
#
loop_
_entity.id
_entity.type
_entity.pdbx_description
1 polymer ?
#
loop_
_entity_poly.entity_id
_entity_poly.type
_entity_poly.pdbx_seq_one_letter_code
_entity_poly.pdbx_strand_id
1 'polypeptide(L)'
;MARLTILADPNLCTHLIYAFSIINPSNELVTYEWNDDVLYKSFNALKTRNPQLKTLLAVGGWNFGTAQSLDFIHVMTYDFHGAWDPFTAHNSPLFRSSYDHGDNIYYNVDFALKYWRDQGAPVEKLIMGFATYGRTFRTSSAANGVGASTSGPASAGPYTREAGFWSYYEVS
;
A
#
# COMPACT_ATOMS: atom_id res chain seq x y z
N MET A 1 2.19 21.97 -26.20
CA MET A 1 1.31 21.63 -25.04
C MET A 1 1.45 20.13 -24.81
N ALA A 2 2.26 19.71 -23.83
CA ALA A 2 2.47 18.28 -23.55
C ALA A 2 1.22 17.73 -22.84
N ARG A 3 0.55 16.74 -23.43
CA ARG A 3 -0.53 16.02 -22.74
C ARG A 3 0.12 15.18 -21.64
N LEU A 4 -0.13 15.54 -20.38
CA LEU A 4 0.14 14.64 -19.26
C LEU A 4 -0.74 13.41 -19.45
N THR A 5 -0.14 12.32 -19.94
CA THR A 5 -0.87 11.08 -20.22
C THR A 5 -0.54 10.10 -19.11
N ILE A 6 -1.54 9.70 -18.35
CA ILE A 6 -1.39 8.63 -17.36
C ILE A 6 -1.12 7.34 -18.14
N LEU A 7 0.05 6.72 -17.89
CA LEU A 7 0.53 5.52 -18.59
C LEU A 7 -0.15 4.21 -18.14
N ALA A 8 -1.23 4.29 -17.35
CA ALA A 8 -1.96 3.12 -16.89
C ALA A 8 -2.76 2.48 -18.05
N ASP A 9 -2.69 1.15 -18.13
CA ASP A 9 -3.62 0.34 -18.93
C ASP A 9 -4.96 0.24 -18.17
N PRO A 10 -6.06 0.80 -18.73
CA PRO A 10 -7.35 0.86 -18.07
C PRO A 10 -8.08 -0.49 -17.99
N ASN A 11 -7.53 -1.57 -18.59
CA ASN A 11 -8.12 -2.91 -18.54
C ASN A 11 -7.48 -3.82 -17.47
N LEU A 12 -6.42 -3.37 -16.79
CA LEU A 12 -5.75 -4.16 -15.75
C LEU A 12 -6.58 -4.27 -14.45
N CYS A 13 -7.38 -3.25 -14.14
CA CYS A 13 -8.13 -3.15 -12.89
C CYS A 13 -9.61 -2.80 -13.17
N THR A 14 -10.51 -3.32 -12.33
CA THR A 14 -11.93 -2.92 -12.34
C THR A 14 -12.15 -1.54 -11.68
N HIS A 15 -11.34 -1.25 -10.66
CA HIS A 15 -11.34 -0.01 -9.89
C HIS A 15 -9.92 0.55 -9.85
N LEU A 16 -9.77 1.84 -10.14
CA LEU A 16 -8.54 2.59 -9.89
C LEU A 16 -8.80 3.65 -8.83
N ILE A 17 -7.89 3.78 -7.88
CA ILE A 17 -7.99 4.74 -6.78
C ILE A 17 -6.88 5.77 -6.94
N TYR A 18 -7.24 7.05 -7.03
CA TYR A 18 -6.28 8.14 -6.99
C TYR A 18 -5.96 8.48 -5.53
N ALA A 19 -4.69 8.48 -5.17
CA ALA A 19 -4.21 8.73 -3.82
C ALA A 19 -3.22 9.92 -3.86
N PHE A 20 -3.41 11.00 -3.10
CA PHE A 20 -4.50 11.32 -2.17
C PHE A 20 -5.00 12.75 -2.35
N SER A 21 -6.24 13.01 -1.93
CA SER A 21 -6.73 14.36 -1.63
C SER A 21 -6.77 14.59 -0.12
N ILE A 22 -6.83 15.84 0.31
CA ILE A 22 -6.82 16.22 1.74
C ILE A 22 -8.11 16.93 2.15
N ILE A 23 -8.34 16.99 3.46
CA ILE A 23 -9.39 17.81 4.06
C ILE A 23 -8.69 19.02 4.70
N ASN A 24 -9.09 20.23 4.34
CA ASN A 24 -8.53 21.44 4.91
C ASN A 24 -9.08 21.70 6.33
N PRO A 25 -8.51 22.65 7.09
CA PRO A 25 -9.03 22.99 8.43
C PRO A 25 -10.48 23.48 8.47
N SER A 26 -11.05 23.88 7.33
CA SER A 26 -12.46 24.25 7.17
C SER A 26 -13.37 23.04 6.91
N ASN A 27 -12.85 21.81 6.99
CA ASN A 27 -13.53 20.55 6.67
C ASN A 27 -13.95 20.42 5.20
N GLU A 28 -13.23 21.07 4.29
CA GLU A 28 -13.48 20.99 2.86
C GLU A 28 -12.52 20.01 2.19
N LEU A 29 -13.03 19.20 1.28
CA LEU A 29 -12.21 18.37 0.41
C LEU A 29 -11.47 19.26 -0.58
N VAL A 30 -10.14 19.22 -0.55
CA VAL A 30 -9.28 20.00 -1.46
C VAL A 30 -8.21 19.12 -2.09
N THR A 31 -7.70 19.58 -3.24
CA THR A 31 -6.54 18.97 -3.91
C THR A 31 -5.32 19.02 -3.01
N TYR A 32 -4.47 17.99 -3.09
CA TYR A 32 -3.21 17.99 -2.36
C TYR A 32 -2.13 18.72 -3.15
N GLU A 33 -2.00 18.38 -4.43
CA GLU A 33 -1.03 18.99 -5.34
C GLU A 33 -1.67 20.11 -6.17
N TRP A 34 -0.84 21.08 -6.58
CA TRP A 34 -1.27 22.23 -7.36
C TRP A 34 -1.85 21.88 -8.74
N ASN A 35 -1.55 20.69 -9.28
CA ASN A 35 -1.97 20.21 -10.59
C ASN A 35 -2.94 19.01 -10.53
N ASP A 36 -3.45 18.67 -9.35
CA ASP A 36 -4.36 17.54 -9.18
C ASP A 36 -5.64 17.68 -10.00
N ASP A 37 -6.16 18.89 -10.21
CA ASP A 37 -7.37 19.12 -11.02
C ASP A 37 -7.19 18.65 -12.48
N VAL A 38 -5.98 18.81 -13.02
CA VAL A 38 -5.60 18.33 -14.36
C VAL A 38 -5.39 16.82 -14.34
N LEU A 39 -4.78 16.29 -13.27
CA LEU A 39 -4.53 14.87 -13.11
C LEU A 39 -5.83 14.07 -12.93
N TYR A 40 -6.79 14.57 -12.16
CA TYR A 40 -8.11 13.95 -11.97
C TYR A 40 -8.86 13.84 -13.28
N LYS A 41 -8.81 14.87 -14.13
CA LYS A 41 -9.40 14.83 -15.48
C LYS A 41 -8.73 13.76 -16.34
N SER A 42 -7.41 13.71 -16.32
CA SER A 42 -6.62 12.72 -17.07
C SER A 42 -6.88 11.30 -16.57
N PHE A 43 -7.06 11.11 -15.26
CA PHE A 43 -7.37 9.85 -14.61
C PHE A 43 -8.79 9.38 -14.96
N ASN A 44 -9.77 10.29 -14.91
CA ASN A 44 -11.14 9.97 -15.33
C ASN A 44 -11.25 9.70 -16.83
N ALA A 45 -10.39 10.31 -17.66
CA ALA A 45 -10.34 10.05 -19.10
C ALA A 45 -9.96 8.59 -19.44
N LEU A 46 -9.39 7.82 -18.51
CA LEU A 46 -9.16 6.38 -18.67
C LEU A 46 -10.45 5.62 -19.00
N LYS A 47 -11.60 6.10 -18.53
CA LYS A 47 -12.92 5.50 -18.81
C LYS A 47 -13.35 5.60 -20.29
N THR A 48 -12.74 6.50 -21.07
CA THR A 48 -12.99 6.58 -22.52
C THR A 48 -12.46 5.35 -23.25
N ARG A 49 -11.44 4.69 -22.67
CA ARG A 49 -10.83 3.46 -23.18
C ARG A 49 -11.43 2.20 -22.56
N ASN A 50 -11.89 2.28 -21.31
CA ASN A 50 -12.65 1.23 -20.64
C ASN A 50 -13.89 1.82 -19.93
N PRO A 51 -15.08 1.81 -20.56
CA PRO A 51 -16.29 2.38 -19.95
C PRO A 51 -16.76 1.68 -18.67
N GLN A 52 -16.30 0.46 -18.38
CA GLN A 52 -16.64 -0.26 -17.16
C GLN A 52 -15.78 0.15 -15.95
N LEU A 53 -14.63 0.79 -16.20
CA LEU A 53 -13.69 1.22 -15.17
C LEU A 53 -14.35 2.18 -14.17
N LYS A 54 -14.19 1.87 -12.89
CA LYS A 54 -14.56 2.77 -11.79
C LYS A 54 -13.31 3.51 -11.31
N THR A 55 -13.46 4.81 -11.06
CA THR A 55 -12.40 5.64 -10.48
C THR A 55 -12.88 6.17 -9.14
N LEU A 56 -12.04 6.07 -8.11
CA LEU A 56 -12.30 6.60 -6.77
C LEU A 56 -11.18 7.54 -6.38
N LEU A 57 -11.46 8.44 -5.44
CA LEU A 57 -10.49 9.32 -4.81
C LEU A 57 -10.31 8.89 -3.36
N ALA A 58 -9.07 8.59 -2.97
CA ALA A 58 -8.74 8.32 -1.59
C ALA A 58 -8.56 9.65 -0.84
N VAL A 59 -9.34 9.82 0.22
CA VAL A 59 -9.30 10.97 1.12
C VAL A 59 -8.83 10.48 2.49
N GLY A 60 -7.79 11.09 3.06
CA GLY A 60 -7.33 10.78 4.43
C GLY A 60 -6.11 9.87 4.54
N GLY A 61 -6.06 9.07 5.62
CA GLY A 61 -4.97 8.15 6.04
C GLY A 61 -5.20 7.62 7.48
N TRP A 62 -4.75 6.38 7.77
CA TRP A 62 -4.79 5.51 9.00
C TRP A 62 -5.95 5.56 10.03
N ASN A 63 -6.75 6.64 10.14
CA ASN A 63 -7.59 6.91 11.32
C ASN A 63 -9.09 7.18 11.06
N PHE A 64 -9.69 6.70 9.96
CA PHE A 64 -11.08 7.08 9.62
C PHE A 64 -12.02 5.89 9.32
N GLY A 65 -13.13 5.79 10.08
CA GLY A 65 -14.37 5.13 9.65
C GLY A 65 -14.77 3.81 10.35
N THR A 66 -16.08 3.53 10.35
CA THR A 66 -16.66 2.24 10.79
C THR A 66 -17.03 1.37 9.59
N ALA A 67 -16.84 0.05 9.70
CA ALA A 67 -16.96 -0.91 8.59
C ALA A 67 -18.36 -1.05 7.97
N GLN A 68 -19.43 -0.72 8.72
CA GLN A 68 -20.82 -0.98 8.29
C GLN A 68 -21.26 -0.14 7.09
N SER A 69 -20.73 1.07 6.93
CA SER A 69 -21.12 2.01 5.88
C SER A 69 -20.25 1.93 4.62
N LEU A 70 -19.29 1.01 4.57
CA LEU A 70 -18.34 0.89 3.46
C LEU A 70 -18.83 -0.09 2.39
N ASP A 71 -18.63 0.25 1.12
CA ASP A 71 -18.84 -0.69 -0.01
C ASP A 71 -17.77 -1.78 -0.01
N PHE A 72 -16.52 -1.38 0.19
CA PHE A 72 -15.35 -2.25 0.28
C PHE A 72 -14.37 -1.75 1.35
N ILE A 73 -13.56 -2.67 1.87
CA ILE A 73 -12.51 -2.43 2.85
C ILE A 73 -11.20 -2.91 2.24
N HIS A 74 -10.34 -1.97 1.84
CA HIS A 74 -8.99 -2.27 1.38
C HIS A 74 -8.10 -2.53 2.59
N VAL A 75 -7.87 -3.80 2.91
CA VAL A 75 -7.03 -4.19 4.03
C VAL A 75 -5.56 -4.09 3.61
N MET A 76 -4.81 -3.20 4.27
CA MET A 76 -3.39 -2.97 4.00
C MET A 76 -2.53 -4.11 4.56
N THR A 77 -2.58 -5.28 3.93
CA THR A 77 -1.86 -6.48 4.35
C THR A 77 -0.39 -6.49 3.91
N TYR A 78 0.32 -5.40 4.19
CA TYR A 78 1.72 -5.15 3.86
C TYR A 78 2.30 -4.15 4.86
N ASP A 79 3.60 -3.89 4.81
CA ASP A 79 4.35 -3.13 5.83
C ASP A 79 4.28 -3.79 7.23
N PHE A 80 4.19 -5.11 7.26
CA PHE A 80 4.25 -5.87 8.52
C PHE A 80 5.65 -5.83 9.14
N HIS A 81 6.67 -5.84 8.29
CA HIS A 81 8.08 -5.75 8.68
C HIS A 81 8.84 -4.80 7.77
N GLY A 82 9.80 -4.08 8.34
CA GLY A 82 10.61 -3.12 7.61
C GLY A 82 11.79 -2.62 8.42
N ALA A 83 12.50 -1.62 7.90
CA ALA A 83 13.77 -1.13 8.46
C ALA A 83 13.71 -0.61 9.91
N TRP A 84 12.51 -0.46 10.48
CA TRP A 84 12.28 -0.19 11.90
C TRP A 84 12.51 -1.42 12.80
N ASP A 85 12.50 -2.64 12.25
CA ASP A 85 12.76 -3.87 12.98
C ASP A 85 14.28 -4.12 13.10
N PRO A 86 14.76 -4.65 14.25
CA PRO A 86 16.17 -4.98 14.45
C PRO A 86 16.59 -6.31 13.78
N PHE A 87 15.69 -6.92 13.00
CA PHE A 87 15.90 -8.16 12.27
C PHE A 87 15.25 -8.09 10.87
N THR A 88 15.77 -8.88 9.94
CA THR A 88 15.17 -9.03 8.61
C THR A 88 13.89 -9.86 8.68
N ALA A 89 12.84 -9.40 8.03
CA ALA A 89 11.60 -10.15 7.87
C ALA A 89 10.86 -9.71 6.60
N HIS A 90 9.83 -10.46 6.23
CA HIS A 90 9.13 -10.24 4.97
C HIS A 90 8.09 -9.12 5.11
N ASN A 91 8.02 -8.22 4.11
CA ASN A 91 7.10 -7.07 4.10
C ASN A 91 5.61 -7.47 4.21
N SER A 92 5.24 -8.54 3.51
CA SER A 92 3.85 -9.01 3.40
C SER A 92 3.80 -10.54 3.41
N PRO A 93 4.02 -11.20 4.57
CA PRO A 93 4.01 -12.66 4.64
C PRO A 93 2.56 -13.17 4.63
N LEU A 94 2.28 -14.17 3.79
CA LEU A 94 0.94 -14.78 3.72
C LEU A 94 0.56 -15.46 5.05
N PHE A 95 1.53 -16.14 5.65
CA PHE A 95 1.41 -16.81 6.94
C PHE A 95 2.58 -16.44 7.84
N ARG A 96 2.39 -16.65 9.15
CA ARG A 96 3.43 -16.52 10.17
C ARG A 96 4.69 -17.32 9.82
N SER A 97 5.86 -16.74 10.05
CA SER A 97 7.18 -17.38 9.99
C SER A 97 7.51 -18.15 11.28
N SER A 98 8.40 -19.16 11.18
CA SER A 98 8.96 -19.84 12.36
C SER A 98 9.81 -18.93 13.25
N TYR A 99 10.26 -17.79 12.71
CA TYR A 99 11.05 -16.77 13.42
C TYR A 99 10.18 -15.73 14.13
N ASP A 100 8.86 -15.74 13.90
CA ASP A 100 7.96 -14.78 14.53
C ASP A 100 7.61 -15.23 15.95
N HIS A 101 7.82 -14.32 16.89
CA HIS A 101 7.58 -14.45 18.32
C HIS A 101 6.93 -13.18 18.87
N GLY A 102 6.30 -13.26 20.05
CA GLY A 102 5.60 -12.13 20.64
C GLY A 102 4.48 -11.64 19.71
N ASP A 103 4.37 -10.32 19.55
CA ASP A 103 3.33 -9.72 18.70
C ASP A 103 3.53 -9.97 17.20
N ASN A 104 4.75 -10.29 16.76
CA ASN A 104 5.04 -10.57 15.35
C ASN A 104 4.26 -11.76 14.80
N ILE A 105 3.75 -12.65 15.66
CA ILE A 105 2.93 -13.79 15.23
C ILE A 105 1.62 -13.35 14.54
N TYR A 106 1.20 -12.10 14.77
CA TYR A 106 -0.01 -11.50 14.20
C TYR A 106 0.26 -10.73 12.90
N TYR A 107 1.52 -10.49 12.55
CA TYR A 107 1.92 -9.63 11.43
C TYR A 107 2.00 -10.40 10.12
N ASN A 108 0.86 -10.97 9.71
CA ASN A 108 0.71 -11.68 8.45
C ASN A 108 -0.69 -11.51 7.87
N VAL A 109 -0.81 -11.75 6.57
CA VAL A 109 -2.06 -11.61 5.81
C VAL A 109 -3.19 -12.46 6.41
N ASP A 110 -2.91 -13.75 6.68
CA ASP A 110 -3.91 -14.71 7.16
C ASP A 110 -4.55 -14.25 8.47
N PHE A 111 -3.72 -13.83 9.44
CA PHE A 111 -4.22 -13.29 10.70
C PHE A 111 -5.00 -11.99 10.48
N ALA A 112 -4.46 -11.03 9.71
CA ALA A 112 -5.10 -9.73 9.50
C ALA A 112 -6.51 -9.86 8.88
N LEU A 113 -6.68 -10.68 7.85
CA LEU A 113 -7.98 -10.89 7.21
C LEU A 113 -8.95 -11.66 8.12
N LYS A 114 -8.48 -12.68 8.84
CA LYS A 114 -9.31 -13.40 9.82
C LYS A 114 -9.75 -12.48 10.95
N TYR A 115 -8.86 -11.61 11.42
CA TYR A 115 -9.18 -10.63 12.45
C TYR A 115 -10.30 -9.69 12.00
N TRP A 116 -10.22 -9.11 10.80
CA TRP A 116 -11.31 -8.29 10.25
C TRP A 116 -12.65 -9.04 10.17
N ARG A 117 -12.63 -10.28 9.67
CA ARG A 117 -13.83 -11.14 9.65
C ARG A 117 -14.39 -11.37 11.06
N ASP A 118 -13.53 -11.72 12.02
CA ASP A 118 -13.93 -12.08 13.37
C ASP A 118 -14.41 -10.85 14.17
N GLN A 119 -13.99 -9.64 13.78
CA GLN A 119 -14.55 -8.36 14.26
C GLN A 119 -15.88 -7.96 13.57
N GLY A 120 -16.42 -8.82 12.70
CA GLY A 120 -17.74 -8.63 12.07
C GLY A 120 -17.72 -7.93 10.72
N ALA A 121 -16.55 -7.77 10.08
CA ALA A 121 -16.52 -7.29 8.70
C ALA A 121 -17.07 -8.36 7.74
N PRO A 122 -18.04 -8.03 6.86
CA PRO A 122 -18.50 -8.96 5.84
C PRO A 122 -17.34 -9.34 4.91
N VAL A 123 -17.10 -10.64 4.73
CA VAL A 123 -15.92 -11.16 4.00
C VAL A 123 -15.93 -10.71 2.54
N GLU A 124 -17.11 -10.60 1.94
CA GLU A 124 -17.33 -10.12 0.57
C GLU A 124 -16.94 -8.64 0.38
N LYS A 125 -16.80 -7.88 1.47
CA LYS A 125 -16.31 -6.49 1.43
C LYS A 125 -14.81 -6.38 1.64
N LEU A 126 -14.12 -7.44 2.08
CA LEU A 126 -12.69 -7.40 2.34
C LEU A 126 -11.90 -7.56 1.04
N ILE A 127 -11.07 -6.56 0.73
CA ILE A 127 -10.13 -6.59 -0.39
C ILE A 127 -8.72 -6.71 0.18
N MET A 128 -8.06 -7.82 -0.14
CA MET A 128 -6.67 -8.08 0.27
C MET A 128 -5.70 -7.16 -0.47
N GLY A 129 -4.82 -6.50 0.28
CA GLY A 129 -3.78 -5.64 -0.26
C GLY A 129 -2.57 -6.43 -0.78
N PHE A 130 -2.06 -6.03 -1.94
CA PHE A 130 -0.83 -6.56 -2.52
C PHE A 130 0.20 -5.45 -2.68
N ALA A 131 1.37 -5.59 -2.04
CA ALA A 131 2.46 -4.66 -2.21
C ALA A 131 3.28 -5.00 -3.45
N THR A 132 3.45 -4.03 -4.35
CA THR A 132 4.36 -4.11 -5.51
C THR A 132 5.73 -3.49 -5.21
N TYR A 133 6.14 -3.56 -3.94
CA TYR A 133 7.38 -3.02 -3.42
C TYR A 133 7.90 -3.89 -2.26
N GLY A 134 9.19 -3.79 -1.98
CA GLY A 134 9.85 -4.44 -0.86
C GLY A 134 10.31 -3.45 0.19
N ARG A 135 10.27 -3.87 1.46
CA ARG A 135 10.99 -3.21 2.55
C ARG A 135 12.39 -3.82 2.65
N THR A 136 13.41 -2.98 2.69
CA THR A 136 14.81 -3.40 2.57
C THR A 136 15.63 -3.04 3.80
N PHE A 137 16.64 -3.86 4.09
CA PHE A 137 17.40 -3.79 5.33
C PHE A 137 18.90 -3.75 5.05
N ARG A 138 19.64 -3.05 5.91
CA ARG A 138 21.09 -3.19 6.00
C ARG A 138 21.41 -4.21 7.08
N THR A 139 21.96 -5.37 6.70
CA THR A 139 22.36 -6.40 7.66
C THR A 139 23.60 -5.96 8.45
N SER A 140 23.66 -6.31 9.73
CA SER A 140 24.79 -5.99 10.62
C SER A 140 25.99 -6.92 10.40
N SER A 141 25.82 -8.00 9.63
CA SER A 141 26.84 -8.99 9.30
C SER A 141 26.58 -9.57 7.89
N ALA A 142 27.35 -10.58 7.51
CA ALA A 142 27.13 -11.34 6.27
C ALA A 142 25.86 -12.22 6.29
N ALA A 143 25.17 -12.36 7.44
CA ALA A 143 23.91 -13.09 7.52
C ALA A 143 22.82 -12.41 6.68
N ASN A 144 22.12 -13.20 5.88
CA ASN A 144 21.17 -12.72 4.85
C ASN A 144 19.82 -13.48 4.85
N GLY A 145 19.60 -14.37 5.81
CA GLY A 145 18.32 -15.07 5.99
C GLY A 145 17.28 -14.22 6.73
N VAL A 146 16.07 -14.76 6.90
CA VAL A 146 15.05 -14.19 7.80
C VAL A 146 15.54 -14.28 9.25
N GLY A 147 15.29 -13.22 10.03
CA GLY A 147 15.75 -13.10 11.43
C GLY A 147 17.19 -12.61 11.58
N ALA A 148 17.89 -12.28 10.49
CA ALA A 148 19.24 -11.74 10.54
C ALA A 148 19.23 -10.33 11.15
N SER A 149 20.19 -10.02 12.03
CA SER A 149 20.28 -8.70 12.67
C SER A 149 20.52 -7.58 11.66
N THR A 150 19.81 -6.47 11.85
CA THR A 150 19.85 -5.28 10.98
C THR A 150 20.47 -4.09 11.71
N SER A 151 20.95 -3.12 10.93
CA SER A 151 21.52 -1.85 11.39
C SER A 151 20.74 -0.64 10.85
N GLY A 152 19.51 -0.88 10.39
CA GLY A 152 18.62 0.12 9.80
C GLY A 152 18.30 -0.15 8.32
N PRO A 153 17.82 0.87 7.59
CA PRO A 153 17.37 0.73 6.21
C PRO A 153 18.53 0.46 5.25
N ALA A 154 18.26 -0.31 4.19
CA ALA A 154 19.16 -0.33 3.04
C ALA A 154 19.19 1.04 2.35
N SER A 155 20.24 1.30 1.57
CA SER A 155 20.35 2.51 0.76
C SER A 155 19.16 2.68 -0.17
N ALA A 156 18.79 3.94 -0.41
CA ALA A 156 17.70 4.28 -1.31
C ALA A 156 17.95 3.76 -2.74
N GLY A 157 16.88 3.28 -3.37
CA GLY A 157 16.90 2.89 -4.77
C GLY A 157 17.11 4.09 -5.70
N PRO A 158 17.58 3.87 -6.94
CA PRO A 158 17.88 4.96 -7.88
C PRO A 158 16.65 5.79 -8.30
N TYR A 159 15.44 5.22 -8.22
CA TYR A 159 14.21 5.83 -8.71
C TYR A 159 13.25 6.20 -7.60
N THR A 160 12.97 5.29 -6.66
CA THR A 160 12.11 5.57 -5.50
C THR A 160 12.74 6.57 -4.54
N ARG A 161 14.08 6.55 -4.44
CA ARG A 161 14.88 7.48 -3.62
C ARG A 161 14.50 7.48 -2.13
N GLU A 162 13.92 6.38 -1.66
CA GLU A 162 13.55 6.17 -0.26
C GLU A 162 14.41 5.04 0.33
N ALA A 163 15.11 5.32 1.43
CA ALA A 163 15.90 4.31 2.13
C ALA A 163 14.97 3.27 2.78
N GLY A 164 15.30 1.99 2.64
CA GLY A 164 14.48 0.90 3.19
C GLY A 164 13.21 0.57 2.39
N PHE A 165 13.04 1.15 1.20
CA PHE A 165 11.91 0.90 0.32
C PHE A 165 12.38 0.81 -1.12
N TRP A 166 12.20 -0.34 -1.77
CA TRP A 166 12.49 -0.50 -3.20
C TRP A 166 11.23 -0.93 -3.94
N SER A 167 10.98 -0.32 -5.08
CA SER A 167 9.92 -0.74 -6.00
C SER A 167 10.26 -2.08 -6.67
N TYR A 168 9.24 -2.80 -7.18
CA TYR A 168 9.46 -4.06 -7.90
C TYR A 168 10.50 -3.96 -9.04
N TYR A 169 10.51 -2.85 -9.78
CA TYR A 169 11.44 -2.65 -10.89
C TYR A 169 12.86 -2.30 -10.46
N GLU A 170 13.09 -1.90 -9.21
CA GLU A 170 14.45 -1.70 -8.64
C GLU A 170 15.05 -3.00 -8.09
N VAL A 171 14.21 -4.00 -7.82
CA VAL A 171 14.63 -5.33 -7.36
C VAL A 171 14.96 -6.26 -8.54
N SER A 172 14.37 -6.00 -9.71
CA SER A 172 14.40 -6.88 -10.90
C SER A 172 15.57 -6.64 -11.84
#